data_AF-A0A3D9NAL8-F1
#
_entry.id   AF-A0A3D9NAL8-F1
#
_cell.length_a   1.000
_cell.length_b   1.000
_cell.length_c   1.000
_cell.angle_alpha   90.00
_cell.angle_beta   90.00
_cell.angle_gamma   90.00
#
_symmetry.space_group_name_H-M   'P 1'
#
loop_
_entity.id
_entity.type
_entity.pdbx_description
1 polymer ?
#
loop_
_entity_poly.entity_id
_entity_poly.type
_entity_poly.pdbx_seq_one_letter_code
_entity_poly.pdbx_strand_id
1 'polypeptide(L)'
;MKNILFLFTIAFLFSCNNDKSQRSEELSNTKEKSELIKGLDTYINPLDIDYTYMVYNSSQNKSYRSGADPAVIEFKGEYYMFVTRSFGYWHSTDLINWNFIKPQQWFFEGSNAPTAFNYKDSLVYFAGNPAGYGSILYTDDPKSGKWEPTASISTNIQDSELFIDDDGKTYLYWGSSNVNPLRVKMLDKDDRFLETGVQKELFNLVEEEHGWERFGENNFHPTLKEGYMEGASMTKHNGKYYLQYAAPGTQFNVYADGVYVGDTPLGPFTYMKNNPMSFKPGGFTNGAGHGITVKQTNGQYWHFGTMALASNAQWERRLCMFPTYFDADGLMYTNTAYGDYPRFGSSHPTKAGHHNGWMLLSYKGDVTVSSSLMQIMKFTSNDDDVKVTELPLEKNTDGEITSKILTDENPKTFWVAEANDDKQWITIEMQKPGNINAFQLNFHDHDSGIYTRVEGLKHQFTIEVSEDGTKWQTVVDRSNSEKDTPNAYIVLDEAVKAKYVRYNNIKVPGANFAMSEFRVFGLGLDAKPANVSGFEVKREEDRRDVSFSWNPIEGAQGYNIRWGIAEDKLYQSWQVYDTNEHFMRSLDRDTPYYFTIEAFSENGISEKSKVIFVE
;
A
#
# COMPACT_ATOMS: atom_id res chain seq x y z
N MET A 1 12.58 61.65 -31.78
CA MET A 1 13.75 61.88 -32.65
C MET A 1 14.89 60.98 -32.18
N LYS A 2 15.42 60.19 -33.11
CA LYS A 2 16.68 59.44 -33.18
C LYS A 2 17.58 59.32 -31.92
N ASN A 3 17.83 58.06 -31.55
CA ASN A 3 19.11 57.37 -31.28
C ASN A 3 20.36 58.22 -30.97
N ILE A 4 21.19 57.76 -30.03
CA ILE A 4 22.54 57.21 -30.31
C ILE A 4 23.15 56.58 -29.04
N LEU A 5 23.61 55.34 -29.23
CA LEU A 5 24.44 54.49 -28.39
C LEU A 5 25.92 54.81 -28.70
N PHE A 6 26.86 54.76 -27.73
CA PHE A 6 28.22 54.26 -28.01
C PHE A 6 28.99 53.91 -26.72
N LEU A 7 29.49 52.66 -26.68
CA LEU A 7 30.53 52.15 -25.79
C LEU A 7 31.90 52.78 -26.11
N PHE A 8 32.82 52.79 -25.13
CA PHE A 8 34.21 52.40 -25.40
C PHE A 8 34.89 51.76 -24.17
N THR A 9 35.87 50.93 -24.50
CA THR A 9 36.43 49.78 -23.79
C THR A 9 37.84 50.07 -23.20
N ILE A 10 38.44 49.07 -22.50
CA ILE A 10 39.90 48.77 -22.36
C ILE A 10 40.65 49.56 -21.23
N ALA A 11 41.57 49.03 -20.41
CA ALA A 11 42.19 47.71 -20.21
C ALA A 11 42.84 47.58 -18.80
N PHE A 12 43.11 46.32 -18.45
CA PHE A 12 43.93 45.79 -17.36
C PHE A 12 45.35 46.37 -17.22
N LEU A 13 45.90 46.33 -16.00
CA LEU A 13 47.25 45.86 -15.74
C LEU A 13 47.41 45.30 -14.31
N PHE A 14 48.15 44.19 -14.27
CA PHE A 14 48.44 43.28 -13.17
C PHE A 14 49.43 43.84 -12.14
N SER A 15 49.37 43.34 -10.90
CA SER A 15 50.58 43.02 -10.13
C SER A 15 50.39 41.67 -9.42
N CYS A 16 51.09 40.67 -9.94
CA CYS A 16 51.33 39.40 -9.26
C CYS A 16 52.33 39.60 -8.13
N ASN A 17 52.16 38.88 -7.03
CA ASN A 17 53.29 38.16 -6.44
C ASN A 17 52.85 36.75 -6.10
N ASN A 18 53.52 35.80 -6.74
CA ASN A 18 53.43 34.37 -6.53
C ASN A 18 54.14 34.00 -5.24
N ASP A 19 53.61 33.03 -4.51
CA ASP A 19 54.41 31.85 -4.20
C ASP A 19 53.57 30.58 -4.38
N LYS A 20 54.06 29.72 -5.28
CA LYS A 20 53.69 28.32 -5.49
C LYS A 20 54.42 27.51 -4.38
N SER A 21 54.14 26.26 -4.01
CA SER A 21 53.34 25.16 -4.54
C SER A 21 53.40 24.05 -3.48
N GLN A 22 52.31 23.32 -3.24
CA GLN A 22 52.35 21.84 -3.32
C GLN A 22 50.91 21.27 -3.36
N ARG A 23 50.67 20.50 -4.44
CA ARG A 23 49.66 19.43 -4.63
C ARG A 23 49.56 18.53 -3.37
N SER A 24 48.50 17.78 -3.06
CA SER A 24 47.36 17.22 -3.81
C SER A 24 46.46 16.47 -2.81
N GLU A 25 45.22 16.18 -3.22
CA GLU A 25 44.30 15.16 -2.67
C GLU A 25 43.68 15.39 -1.28
N GLU A 26 42.49 15.99 -1.28
CA GLU A 26 41.39 15.57 -0.38
C GLU A 26 40.06 16.08 -0.96
N LEU A 27 39.43 15.23 -1.78
CA LEU A 27 38.04 15.35 -2.22
C LEU A 27 37.33 14.08 -1.77
N SER A 28 36.10 14.28 -1.28
CA SER A 28 35.12 13.29 -0.80
C SER A 28 35.31 12.70 0.60
N ASN A 29 35.04 13.51 1.63
CA ASN A 29 34.37 13.00 2.83
C ASN A 29 33.76 14.12 3.68
N THR A 30 32.59 14.60 3.25
CA THR A 30 31.74 15.41 4.12
C THR A 30 30.31 14.90 4.04
N LYS A 31 30.00 14.02 5.00
CA LYS A 31 28.76 14.01 5.78
C LYS A 31 27.54 14.57 5.03
N GLU A 32 26.81 13.70 4.34
CA GLU A 32 25.36 13.83 4.27
C GLU A 32 24.83 13.75 5.70
N LYS A 33 24.77 14.90 6.37
CA LYS A 33 23.96 15.08 7.56
C LYS A 33 22.51 14.87 7.13
N SER A 34 21.85 13.92 7.79
CA SER A 34 20.41 13.75 7.78
C SER A 34 19.73 15.04 8.26
N GLU A 35 19.37 15.91 7.32
CA GLU A 35 18.35 16.92 7.57
C GLU A 35 16.98 16.22 7.55
N LEU A 36 16.61 15.63 8.69
CA LEU A 36 15.20 15.48 9.04
C LEU A 36 14.67 16.89 9.27
N ILE A 37 14.12 17.48 8.22
CA ILE A 37 13.42 18.76 8.29
C ILE A 37 12.21 18.55 9.21
N LYS A 38 12.22 19.19 10.37
CA LYS A 38 11.07 19.32 11.27
C LYS A 38 9.85 19.79 10.45
N GLY A 39 8.79 18.99 10.40
CA GLY A 39 7.52 19.34 9.75
C GLY A 39 7.24 18.75 8.36
N LEU A 40 7.95 17.69 7.94
CA LEU A 40 7.55 16.89 6.78
C LEU A 40 7.03 15.52 7.23
N ASP A 41 5.75 15.27 7.00
CA ASP A 41 5.09 14.02 7.39
C ASP A 41 5.67 12.83 6.62
N THR A 42 5.64 11.66 7.24
CA THR A 42 5.88 10.37 6.59
C THR A 42 4.64 9.51 6.69
N TYR A 43 4.54 8.49 5.84
CA TYR A 43 3.47 7.50 5.91
C TYR A 43 4.02 6.10 5.64
N ILE A 44 3.21 5.08 5.89
CA ILE A 44 3.53 3.68 5.69
C ILE A 44 2.26 2.91 5.30
N ASN A 45 2.42 1.76 4.63
CA ASN A 45 1.33 0.83 4.35
C ASN A 45 1.41 -0.40 5.30
N PRO A 46 0.27 -1.00 5.69
CA PRO A 46 -1.10 -0.59 5.37
C PRO A 46 -1.44 0.75 6.04
N LEU A 47 -2.38 1.50 5.45
CA LEU A 47 -2.79 2.81 5.97
C LEU A 47 -3.44 2.67 7.34
N ASP A 48 -3.11 3.58 8.26
CA ASP A 48 -3.71 3.70 9.60
C ASP A 48 -5.00 4.54 9.54
N ILE A 49 -6.09 3.89 9.14
CA ILE A 49 -7.43 4.46 9.27
C ILE A 49 -8.23 3.62 10.27
N ASP A 50 -9.24 4.24 10.87
CA ASP A 50 -10.19 3.57 11.75
C ASP A 50 -11.14 2.70 10.94
N TYR A 51 -10.67 1.54 10.47
CA TYR A 51 -11.45 0.59 9.68
C TYR A 51 -12.75 0.16 10.39
N THR A 52 -13.73 -0.28 9.60
CA THR A 52 -15.04 -0.70 10.10
C THR A 52 -15.09 -2.20 10.36
N TYR A 53 -15.69 -2.61 11.48
CA TYR A 53 -15.99 -4.02 11.74
C TYR A 53 -17.01 -4.53 10.73
N MET A 54 -16.72 -5.69 10.15
CA MET A 54 -17.51 -6.23 9.05
C MET A 54 -18.81 -6.88 9.53
N VAL A 55 -19.94 -6.29 9.14
CA VAL A 55 -21.27 -6.88 9.37
C VAL A 55 -21.49 -8.18 8.59
N TYR A 56 -20.75 -8.38 7.49
CA TYR A 56 -20.96 -9.46 6.53
C TYR A 56 -20.88 -10.87 7.16
N ASN A 57 -19.96 -11.12 8.09
CA ASN A 57 -19.84 -12.42 8.79
C ASN A 57 -20.40 -12.40 10.22
N SER A 58 -21.14 -11.36 10.61
CA SER A 58 -21.65 -11.21 11.97
C SER A 58 -22.61 -12.33 12.38
N SER A 59 -23.38 -12.88 11.44
CA SER A 59 -24.25 -14.04 11.66
C SER A 59 -23.49 -15.33 12.00
N GLN A 60 -22.20 -15.38 11.67
CA GLN A 60 -21.28 -16.46 12.03
C GLN A 60 -20.44 -16.13 13.27
N ASN A 61 -20.75 -15.02 13.96
CA ASN A 61 -20.02 -14.52 15.12
C ASN A 61 -18.55 -14.16 14.84
N LYS A 62 -18.16 -13.94 13.57
CA LYS A 62 -16.80 -13.49 13.21
C LYS A 62 -16.71 -11.97 13.32
N SER A 63 -15.84 -11.49 14.20
CA SER A 63 -15.67 -10.07 14.52
C SER A 63 -14.27 -9.60 14.11
N TYR A 64 -14.19 -8.78 13.07
CA TYR A 64 -12.93 -8.25 12.53
C TYR A 64 -13.16 -6.96 11.75
N ARG A 65 -12.16 -6.08 11.72
CA ARG A 65 -12.13 -4.89 10.87
C ARG A 65 -11.56 -5.20 9.50
N SER A 66 -12.10 -4.53 8.49
CA SER A 66 -11.60 -4.60 7.12
C SER A 66 -11.94 -3.33 6.35
N GLY A 67 -11.25 -3.12 5.24
CA GLY A 67 -11.54 -2.07 4.27
C GLY A 67 -10.89 -2.42 2.95
N ALA A 68 -11.60 -2.17 1.87
CA ALA A 68 -11.19 -2.54 0.53
C ALA A 68 -11.87 -1.66 -0.51
N ASP A 69 -11.42 -1.80 -1.74
CA ASP A 69 -12.03 -1.24 -2.94
C ASP A 69 -12.16 0.30 -2.82
N PRO A 70 -11.06 1.03 -2.55
CA PRO A 70 -11.13 2.46 -2.28
C PRO A 70 -11.48 3.25 -3.54
N ALA A 71 -12.49 4.12 -3.45
CA ALA A 71 -12.71 5.22 -4.39
C ALA A 71 -12.24 6.54 -3.75
N VAL A 72 -11.26 7.19 -4.38
CA VAL A 72 -10.60 8.39 -3.87
C VAL A 72 -10.71 9.48 -4.92
N ILE A 73 -11.24 10.63 -4.52
CA ILE A 73 -11.34 11.81 -5.36
C ILE A 73 -10.69 13.01 -4.72
N GLU A 74 -10.19 13.90 -5.56
CA GLU A 74 -9.90 15.28 -5.19
C GLU A 74 -11.16 16.12 -5.49
N PHE A 75 -11.56 17.02 -4.58
CA PHE A 75 -12.67 17.94 -4.73
C PHE A 75 -12.36 19.26 -3.99
N LYS A 76 -12.29 20.37 -4.71
CA LYS A 76 -12.04 21.73 -4.16
C LYS A 76 -10.76 21.82 -3.30
N GLY A 77 -9.70 21.14 -3.71
CA GLY A 77 -8.38 21.13 -3.08
C GLY A 77 -8.20 20.11 -1.96
N GLU A 78 -9.18 19.23 -1.74
CA GLU A 78 -9.19 18.26 -0.64
C GLU A 78 -9.61 16.88 -1.12
N TYR A 79 -9.43 15.85 -0.28
CA TYR A 79 -9.56 14.45 -0.69
C TYR A 79 -10.66 13.73 0.08
N TYR A 80 -11.41 12.89 -0.63
CA TYR A 80 -12.47 12.05 -0.05
C TYR A 80 -12.27 10.60 -0.47
N MET A 81 -12.30 9.68 0.49
CA MET A 81 -12.08 8.26 0.28
C MET A 81 -13.30 7.46 0.75
N PHE A 82 -13.91 6.72 -0.17
CA PHE A 82 -15.03 5.83 0.06
C PHE A 82 -14.53 4.38 -0.01
N VAL A 83 -14.94 3.55 0.94
CA VAL A 83 -14.38 2.21 1.11
C VAL A 83 -15.52 1.23 1.42
N THR A 84 -15.44 0.03 0.87
CA THR A 84 -16.42 -1.05 1.05
C THR A 84 -16.87 -1.19 2.52
N ARG A 85 -18.18 -1.14 2.73
CA ARG A 85 -18.91 -1.40 3.99
C ARG A 85 -18.47 -0.57 5.19
N SER A 86 -18.01 0.66 4.94
CA SER A 86 -17.46 1.51 6.00
C SER A 86 -18.49 2.26 6.82
N PHE A 87 -19.75 2.32 6.38
CA PHE A 87 -20.80 3.14 7.01
C PHE A 87 -20.49 4.65 7.06
N GLY A 88 -19.63 5.12 6.15
CA GLY A 88 -19.23 6.50 5.93
C GLY A 88 -18.08 6.56 4.94
N TYR A 89 -17.33 7.65 4.98
CA TYR A 89 -16.16 7.89 4.13
C TYR A 89 -15.17 8.79 4.87
N TRP A 90 -13.95 8.89 4.39
CA TRP A 90 -12.91 9.69 5.02
C TRP A 90 -12.63 10.95 4.22
N HIS A 91 -12.20 11.99 4.93
CA HIS A 91 -11.75 13.26 4.39
C HIS A 91 -10.30 13.54 4.79
N SER A 92 -9.51 14.05 3.87
CA SER A 92 -8.12 14.44 4.11
C SER A 92 -7.76 15.71 3.33
N THR A 93 -6.75 16.42 3.81
CA THR A 93 -6.12 17.55 3.09
C THR A 93 -4.73 17.22 2.56
N ASP A 94 -4.19 16.05 2.91
CA ASP A 94 -2.80 15.65 2.66
C ASP A 94 -2.64 14.18 2.26
N LEU A 95 -3.74 13.45 2.00
CA LEU A 95 -3.77 12.02 1.65
C LEU A 95 -3.25 11.06 2.74
N ILE A 96 -2.82 11.56 3.89
CA ILE A 96 -2.21 10.77 4.96
C ILE A 96 -3.10 10.79 6.20
N ASN A 97 -3.51 11.97 6.63
CA ASN A 97 -4.35 12.18 7.79
C ASN A 97 -5.81 12.18 7.36
N TRP A 98 -6.53 11.13 7.73
CA TRP A 98 -7.91 10.90 7.32
C TRP A 98 -8.87 11.05 8.50
N ASN A 99 -9.94 11.82 8.31
CA ASN A 99 -11.01 12.03 9.28
C ASN A 99 -12.30 11.40 8.76
N PHE A 100 -12.93 10.54 9.55
CA PHE A 100 -14.17 9.90 9.14
C PHE A 100 -15.37 10.87 9.17
N ILE A 101 -16.17 10.82 8.10
CA ILE A 101 -17.44 11.51 7.95
C ILE A 101 -18.56 10.48 7.99
N LYS A 102 -19.44 10.63 8.98
CA LYS A 102 -20.72 9.95 9.04
C LYS A 102 -21.75 10.76 8.26
N PRO A 103 -22.36 10.23 7.19
CA PRO A 103 -23.33 10.99 6.45
C PRO A 103 -24.63 11.16 7.25
N GLN A 104 -25.35 12.24 6.97
CA GLN A 104 -26.60 12.59 7.67
C GLN A 104 -27.75 11.65 7.30
N GLN A 105 -27.66 11.05 6.11
CA GLN A 105 -28.61 10.09 5.58
C GLN A 105 -27.84 8.88 5.09
N TRP A 106 -28.28 7.69 5.48
CA TRP A 106 -27.63 6.46 5.08
C TRP A 106 -28.45 5.78 3.97
N PHE A 107 -28.11 6.09 2.71
CA PHE A 107 -28.74 5.50 1.52
C PHE A 107 -28.09 4.19 1.05
N PHE A 108 -26.97 3.82 1.66
CA PHE A 108 -26.14 2.71 1.20
C PHE A 108 -26.61 1.42 1.86
N GLU A 109 -27.44 0.63 1.19
CA GLU A 109 -27.72 -0.76 1.57
C GLU A 109 -26.45 -1.62 1.37
N GLY A 110 -25.45 -1.39 2.23
CA GLY A 110 -24.11 -1.97 2.17
C GLY A 110 -23.34 -1.57 0.91
N SER A 111 -22.67 -0.41 0.88
CA SER A 111 -21.77 -0.07 -0.25
C SER A 111 -20.63 -1.10 -0.36
N ASN A 112 -20.56 -1.80 -1.49
CA ASN A 112 -19.41 -2.62 -1.91
C ASN A 112 -18.82 -1.96 -3.15
N ALA A 113 -17.49 -1.90 -3.24
CA ALA A 113 -16.74 -1.34 -4.36
C ALA A 113 -17.35 -0.02 -4.85
N PRO A 114 -17.39 1.02 -3.99
CA PRO A 114 -17.94 2.31 -4.38
C PRO A 114 -17.17 2.91 -5.56
N THR A 115 -17.84 3.77 -6.32
CA THR A 115 -17.21 4.77 -7.19
C THR A 115 -17.60 6.15 -6.72
N ALA A 116 -16.68 7.09 -6.88
CA ALA A 116 -16.91 8.50 -6.67
C ALA A 116 -16.27 9.29 -7.80
N PHE A 117 -16.94 10.34 -8.28
CA PHE A 117 -16.44 11.16 -9.37
C PHE A 117 -16.62 12.65 -9.08
N ASN A 118 -15.54 13.42 -9.16
CA ASN A 118 -15.56 14.88 -9.11
C ASN A 118 -15.92 15.44 -10.50
N TYR A 119 -17.07 16.08 -10.62
CA TYR A 119 -17.45 16.85 -11.81
C TYR A 119 -17.14 18.34 -11.64
N LYS A 120 -15.98 18.75 -12.16
CA LYS A 120 -15.55 20.16 -12.32
C LYS A 120 -15.59 20.98 -11.03
N ASP A 121 -15.28 20.36 -9.89
CA ASP A 121 -15.35 20.96 -8.54
C ASP A 121 -16.74 21.54 -8.19
N SER A 122 -17.77 21.11 -8.90
CA SER A 122 -19.15 21.58 -8.71
C SER A 122 -19.98 20.56 -7.94
N LEU A 123 -19.84 19.28 -8.31
CA LEU A 123 -20.57 18.17 -7.74
C LEU A 123 -19.67 16.94 -7.61
N VAL A 124 -19.91 16.18 -6.56
CA VAL A 124 -19.42 14.82 -6.41
C VAL A 124 -20.58 13.87 -6.70
N TYR A 125 -20.34 12.90 -7.58
CA TYR A 125 -21.25 11.77 -7.79
C TYR A 125 -20.74 10.54 -7.06
N PHE A 126 -21.65 9.70 -6.60
CA PHE A 126 -21.33 8.45 -5.93
C PHE A 126 -22.27 7.33 -6.40
N ALA A 127 -21.73 6.13 -6.57
CA ALA A 127 -22.49 4.90 -6.74
C ALA A 127 -21.76 3.71 -6.11
N GLY A 128 -22.43 2.56 -6.03
CA GLY A 128 -21.83 1.31 -5.54
C GLY A 128 -22.81 0.55 -4.66
N ASN A 129 -23.37 -0.53 -5.18
CA ASN A 129 -24.29 -1.40 -4.47
C ASN A 129 -24.05 -2.87 -4.87
N PRO A 130 -23.86 -3.80 -3.92
CA PRO A 130 -23.65 -5.22 -4.19
C PRO A 130 -24.86 -5.88 -4.87
N ALA A 131 -26.07 -5.33 -4.74
CA ALA A 131 -27.24 -5.79 -5.48
C ALA A 131 -27.21 -5.42 -6.97
N GLY A 132 -26.26 -4.58 -7.38
CA GLY A 132 -26.08 -4.16 -8.76
C GLY A 132 -27.09 -3.13 -9.25
N TYR A 133 -27.91 -2.53 -8.37
CA TYR A 133 -28.83 -1.46 -8.73
C TYR A 133 -28.98 -0.41 -7.62
N GLY A 134 -29.32 0.82 -8.01
CA GLY A 134 -29.54 1.94 -7.09
C GLY A 134 -29.56 3.28 -7.81
N SER A 135 -29.94 4.34 -7.08
CA SER A 135 -29.77 5.71 -7.59
C SER A 135 -28.31 6.12 -7.50
N ILE A 136 -27.84 6.90 -8.48
CA ILE A 136 -26.59 7.64 -8.35
C ILE A 136 -26.86 8.77 -7.34
N LEU A 137 -25.97 8.94 -6.37
CA LEU A 137 -26.07 10.00 -5.37
C LEU A 137 -25.18 11.18 -5.78
N TYR A 138 -25.52 12.37 -5.32
CA TYR A 138 -24.68 13.54 -5.52
C TYR A 138 -24.68 14.50 -4.33
N THR A 139 -23.64 15.34 -4.27
CA THR A 139 -23.50 16.43 -3.31
C THR A 139 -22.52 17.49 -3.82
N ASP A 140 -22.70 18.75 -3.45
CA ASP A 140 -21.73 19.84 -3.64
C ASP A 140 -20.95 20.18 -2.35
N ASP A 141 -21.32 19.54 -1.24
CA ASP A 141 -20.75 19.68 0.10
C ASP A 141 -20.59 18.30 0.77
N PRO A 142 -19.62 17.49 0.32
CA PRO A 142 -19.35 16.17 0.90
C PRO A 142 -18.91 16.25 2.38
N LYS A 143 -18.44 17.40 2.89
CA LYS A 143 -18.12 17.54 4.32
C LYS A 143 -19.34 17.49 5.22
N SER A 144 -20.46 18.04 4.76
CA SER A 144 -21.70 18.04 5.53
C SER A 144 -22.24 16.64 5.79
N GLY A 145 -21.87 15.66 4.96
CA GLY A 145 -22.49 14.33 5.00
C GLY A 145 -23.85 14.26 4.32
N LYS A 146 -24.32 15.33 3.66
CA LYS A 146 -25.63 15.36 2.98
C LYS A 146 -25.46 14.89 1.53
N TRP A 147 -26.31 13.93 1.13
CA TRP A 147 -26.35 13.36 -0.21
C TRP A 147 -27.77 13.38 -0.74
N GLU A 148 -27.94 13.59 -2.05
CA GLU A 148 -29.23 13.57 -2.72
C GLU A 148 -29.25 12.49 -3.81
N PRO A 149 -30.30 11.66 -3.90
CA PRO A 149 -30.41 10.67 -4.96
C PRO A 149 -30.90 11.29 -6.27
N THR A 150 -30.41 10.79 -7.41
CA THR A 150 -31.04 11.04 -8.70
C THR A 150 -32.44 10.42 -8.74
N ALA A 151 -33.38 11.04 -9.46
CA ALA A 151 -34.74 10.53 -9.63
C ALA A 151 -34.81 9.39 -10.68
N SER A 152 -33.93 8.40 -10.54
CA SER A 152 -33.77 7.23 -11.41
C SER A 152 -33.11 6.08 -10.65
N ILE A 153 -33.23 4.87 -11.18
CA ILE A 153 -32.49 3.69 -10.72
C ILE A 153 -31.59 3.23 -11.86
N SER A 154 -30.28 3.23 -11.62
CA SER A 154 -29.29 2.66 -12.52
C SER A 154 -29.05 1.20 -12.13
N THR A 155 -28.98 0.31 -13.11
CA THR A 155 -28.55 -1.09 -12.94
C THR A 155 -27.07 -1.23 -13.28
N ASN A 156 -26.48 -2.40 -13.04
CA ASN A 156 -25.08 -2.71 -13.30
C ASN A 156 -24.11 -1.75 -12.60
N ILE A 157 -24.39 -1.44 -11.32
CA ILE A 157 -23.56 -0.56 -10.49
C ILE A 157 -22.73 -1.33 -9.44
N GLN A 158 -22.56 -2.65 -9.64
CA GLN A 158 -21.60 -3.45 -8.87
C GLN A 158 -20.20 -3.20 -9.44
N ASP A 159 -19.21 -2.99 -8.58
CA ASP A 159 -17.79 -2.76 -8.94
C ASP A 159 -17.66 -1.78 -10.12
N SER A 160 -18.46 -0.73 -10.06
CA SER A 160 -18.62 0.19 -11.18
C SER A 160 -17.62 1.32 -11.10
N GLU A 161 -17.34 1.94 -12.24
CA GLU A 161 -16.64 3.22 -12.31
C GLU A 161 -17.47 4.23 -13.10
N LEU A 162 -17.68 5.40 -12.51
CA LEU A 162 -18.34 6.52 -13.18
C LEU A 162 -17.28 7.50 -13.70
N PHE A 163 -17.28 7.75 -15.00
CA PHE A 163 -16.36 8.69 -15.64
C PHE A 163 -17.15 9.69 -16.49
N ILE A 164 -16.94 10.98 -16.25
CA ILE A 164 -17.52 12.07 -17.07
C ILE A 164 -16.39 12.79 -17.79
N ASP A 165 -16.38 12.73 -19.11
CA ASP A 165 -15.32 13.32 -19.92
C ASP A 165 -15.46 14.85 -20.05
N ASP A 166 -14.46 15.51 -20.61
CA ASP A 166 -14.39 16.96 -20.76
C ASP A 166 -15.59 17.53 -21.56
N ASP A 167 -16.10 16.75 -22.51
CA ASP A 167 -17.26 17.09 -23.34
C ASP A 167 -18.61 16.87 -22.62
N GLY A 168 -18.58 16.38 -21.38
CA GLY A 168 -19.76 16.12 -20.55
C GLY A 168 -20.41 14.75 -20.78
N LYS A 169 -19.93 13.95 -21.73
CA LYS A 169 -20.42 12.58 -21.90
C LYS A 169 -20.07 11.73 -20.70
N THR A 170 -21.03 10.93 -20.26
CA THR A 170 -20.95 10.14 -19.04
C THR A 170 -20.89 8.66 -19.37
N TYR A 171 -19.96 7.96 -18.74
CA TYR A 171 -19.65 6.55 -18.94
C TYR A 171 -19.72 5.84 -17.60
N LEU A 172 -20.37 4.69 -17.57
CA LEU A 172 -20.34 3.78 -16.44
C LEU A 172 -19.70 2.46 -16.89
N TYR A 173 -18.55 2.14 -16.32
CA TYR A 173 -17.89 0.84 -16.48
C TYR A 173 -18.37 -0.09 -15.38
N TRP A 174 -18.48 -1.38 -15.66
CA TRP A 174 -18.79 -2.39 -14.64
C TRP A 174 -18.35 -3.78 -15.06
N GLY A 175 -18.19 -4.64 -14.06
CA GLY A 175 -17.91 -6.06 -14.23
C GLY A 175 -17.20 -6.58 -12.99
N SER A 176 -17.61 -7.75 -12.51
CA SER A 176 -16.85 -8.59 -11.60
C SER A 176 -17.14 -10.03 -11.99
N SER A 177 -16.21 -10.66 -12.70
CA SER A 177 -16.41 -11.98 -13.28
C SER A 177 -15.12 -12.63 -13.73
N ASN A 178 -15.12 -13.96 -13.70
CA ASN A 178 -14.13 -14.83 -14.30
C ASN A 178 -14.45 -15.25 -15.75
N VAL A 179 -15.66 -14.96 -16.24
CA VAL A 179 -16.12 -15.40 -17.58
C VAL A 179 -16.70 -14.29 -18.44
N ASN A 180 -17.19 -13.21 -17.83
CA ASN A 180 -17.80 -12.10 -18.53
C ASN A 180 -16.80 -10.94 -18.71
N PRO A 181 -16.84 -10.25 -19.87
CA PRO A 181 -15.97 -9.13 -20.11
C PRO A 181 -16.32 -7.95 -19.20
N LEU A 182 -15.35 -7.06 -19.04
CA LEU A 182 -15.60 -5.71 -18.56
C LEU A 182 -16.49 -4.99 -19.58
N ARG A 183 -17.44 -4.18 -19.10
CA ARG A 183 -18.42 -3.51 -19.96
C ARG A 183 -18.47 -2.03 -19.66
N VAL A 184 -18.98 -1.26 -20.63
CA VAL A 184 -19.25 0.17 -20.49
C VAL A 184 -20.59 0.51 -21.10
N LYS A 185 -21.31 1.44 -20.48
CA LYS A 185 -22.54 2.04 -20.98
C LYS A 185 -22.50 3.54 -20.82
N MET A 186 -23.22 4.25 -21.68
CA MET A 186 -23.34 5.70 -21.56
C MET A 186 -24.65 6.10 -20.87
N LEU A 187 -24.52 7.04 -19.94
CA LEU A 187 -25.63 7.64 -19.21
C LEU A 187 -25.79 9.11 -19.64
N ASP A 188 -27.00 9.64 -19.52
CA ASP A 188 -27.28 11.06 -19.67
C ASP A 188 -27.35 11.72 -18.29
N LYS A 189 -26.25 12.30 -17.82
CA LYS A 189 -26.21 12.99 -16.52
C LYS A 189 -27.18 14.17 -16.42
N ASP A 190 -27.59 14.75 -17.55
CA ASP A 190 -28.47 15.91 -17.63
C ASP A 190 -29.96 15.50 -17.67
N ASP A 191 -30.26 14.22 -17.94
CA ASP A 191 -31.56 13.59 -17.69
C ASP A 191 -31.42 12.42 -16.70
N ARG A 192 -31.17 12.77 -15.44
CA ARG A 192 -31.24 11.85 -14.29
C ARG A 192 -30.44 10.55 -14.50
N PHE A 193 -29.33 10.57 -15.25
CA PHE A 193 -28.51 9.40 -15.56
C PHE A 193 -29.28 8.25 -16.24
N LEU A 194 -30.25 8.57 -17.10
CA LEU A 194 -30.88 7.56 -17.94
C LEU A 194 -29.87 6.97 -18.94
N GLU A 195 -30.03 5.68 -19.27
CA GLU A 195 -29.21 5.05 -20.30
C GLU A 195 -29.51 5.64 -21.68
N THR A 196 -28.45 6.00 -22.40
CA THR A 196 -28.55 6.55 -23.76
C THR A 196 -28.83 5.48 -24.83
N GLY A 197 -28.74 4.19 -24.45
CA GLY A 197 -28.80 3.04 -25.35
C GLY A 197 -27.43 2.59 -25.91
N VAL A 198 -26.34 3.32 -25.63
CA VAL A 198 -24.98 2.90 -26.02
C VAL A 198 -24.38 2.00 -24.94
N GLN A 199 -24.00 0.78 -25.32
CA GLN A 199 -23.32 -0.20 -24.48
C GLN A 199 -22.28 -0.98 -25.29
N LYS A 200 -21.14 -1.32 -24.68
CA LYS A 200 -20.09 -2.16 -25.26
C LYS A 200 -19.53 -3.16 -24.26
N GLU A 201 -19.19 -4.33 -24.76
CA GLU A 201 -18.23 -5.23 -24.11
C GLU A 201 -16.81 -4.80 -24.50
N LEU A 202 -15.88 -4.87 -23.56
CA LEU A 202 -14.51 -4.38 -23.73
C LEU A 202 -13.54 -5.54 -23.91
N PHE A 203 -13.10 -6.18 -22.82
CA PHE A 203 -12.13 -7.26 -22.84
C PHE A 203 -12.36 -8.21 -21.66
N ASN A 204 -11.76 -9.40 -21.74
CA ASN A 204 -11.61 -10.38 -20.66
C ASN A 204 -10.14 -10.49 -20.26
N LEU A 205 -9.85 -11.24 -19.20
CA LEU A 205 -8.50 -11.73 -18.93
C LEU A 205 -8.03 -12.65 -20.07
N VAL A 206 -6.72 -12.69 -20.28
CA VAL A 206 -6.02 -13.47 -21.28
C VAL A 206 -4.87 -14.21 -20.59
N GLU A 207 -5.23 -15.05 -19.61
CA GLU A 207 -4.28 -15.71 -18.70
C GLU A 207 -3.21 -16.52 -19.44
N GLU A 208 -3.51 -17.10 -20.60
CA GLU A 208 -2.57 -17.82 -21.46
C GLU A 208 -1.42 -16.95 -21.99
N GLU A 209 -1.58 -15.64 -21.98
CA GLU A 209 -0.57 -14.65 -22.37
C GLU A 209 -0.05 -13.87 -21.17
N HIS A 210 -0.91 -13.48 -20.23
CA HIS A 210 -0.56 -12.63 -19.10
C HIS A 210 -0.48 -13.42 -17.79
N GLY A 211 0.74 -13.74 -17.33
CA GLY A 211 0.94 -14.58 -16.15
C GLY A 211 0.36 -14.00 -14.85
N TRP A 212 0.36 -12.67 -14.71
CA TRP A 212 -0.15 -12.00 -13.50
C TRP A 212 -1.67 -12.09 -13.34
N GLU A 213 -2.40 -12.39 -14.43
CA GLU A 213 -3.86 -12.59 -14.42
C GLU A 213 -4.27 -13.99 -13.94
N ARG A 214 -3.31 -14.90 -13.75
CA ARG A 214 -3.59 -16.26 -13.31
C ARG A 214 -4.08 -16.32 -11.86
N PHE A 215 -5.18 -17.04 -11.64
CA PHE A 215 -5.79 -17.23 -10.33
C PHE A 215 -4.89 -17.96 -9.32
N GLY A 216 -4.92 -17.52 -8.06
CA GLY A 216 -4.28 -18.22 -6.93
C GLY A 216 -3.17 -17.45 -6.23
N GLU A 217 -2.77 -17.95 -5.06
CA GLU A 217 -1.60 -17.46 -4.33
C GLU A 217 -0.34 -17.64 -5.20
N ASN A 218 0.48 -16.59 -5.32
CA ASN A 218 1.63 -16.59 -6.23
C ASN A 218 1.28 -16.94 -7.68
N ASN A 219 0.08 -16.53 -8.14
CA ASN A 219 -0.46 -16.80 -9.48
C ASN A 219 -0.57 -18.30 -9.81
N PHE A 220 -0.84 -19.11 -8.79
CA PHE A 220 -1.07 -20.54 -8.96
C PHE A 220 -2.18 -21.04 -8.04
N HIS A 221 -3.13 -21.73 -8.64
CA HIS A 221 -4.14 -22.47 -7.91
C HIS A 221 -4.17 -23.93 -8.42
N PRO A 222 -4.21 -24.93 -7.53
CA PRO A 222 -4.04 -26.33 -7.92
C PRO A 222 -5.17 -26.89 -8.78
N THR A 223 -6.39 -26.33 -8.66
CA THR A 223 -7.61 -26.88 -9.27
C THR A 223 -8.38 -25.86 -10.12
N LEU A 224 -8.74 -24.72 -9.55
CA LEU A 224 -9.34 -23.57 -10.25
C LEU A 224 -8.31 -22.82 -11.11
N LYS A 225 -8.72 -22.32 -12.28
CA LYS A 225 -7.81 -21.68 -13.25
C LYS A 225 -8.40 -20.42 -13.91
N GLU A 226 -9.43 -19.83 -13.33
CA GLU A 226 -10.10 -18.67 -13.93
C GLU A 226 -9.96 -17.49 -12.98
N GLY A 227 -9.13 -16.53 -13.36
CA GLY A 227 -8.92 -15.26 -12.69
C GLY A 227 -10.23 -14.47 -12.63
N TYR A 228 -10.44 -13.74 -11.54
CA TYR A 228 -11.50 -12.75 -11.44
C TYR A 228 -11.00 -11.40 -11.96
N MET A 229 -11.75 -10.82 -12.89
CA MET A 229 -11.57 -9.44 -13.35
C MET A 229 -12.65 -8.56 -12.77
N GLU A 230 -12.26 -7.44 -12.16
CA GLU A 230 -13.18 -6.48 -11.55
C GLU A 230 -12.58 -5.07 -11.41
N GLY A 231 -13.22 -4.19 -10.64
CA GLY A 231 -12.62 -2.93 -10.17
C GLY A 231 -12.15 -1.99 -11.27
N ALA A 232 -13.03 -1.65 -12.22
CA ALA A 232 -12.68 -0.70 -13.27
C ALA A 232 -12.30 0.66 -12.67
N SER A 233 -11.35 1.37 -13.29
CA SER A 233 -11.00 2.74 -12.89
C SER A 233 -10.42 3.51 -14.07
N MET A 234 -10.94 4.72 -14.36
CA MET A 234 -10.55 5.47 -15.56
C MET A 234 -9.65 6.65 -15.21
N THR A 235 -8.45 6.70 -15.78
CA THR A 235 -7.58 7.88 -15.70
C THR A 235 -7.34 8.47 -17.08
N LYS A 236 -7.69 9.75 -17.26
CA LYS A 236 -7.34 10.50 -18.48
C LYS A 236 -6.00 11.20 -18.29
N HIS A 237 -5.04 10.94 -19.17
CA HIS A 237 -3.72 11.56 -19.13
C HIS A 237 -3.21 11.84 -20.55
N ASN A 238 -2.77 13.08 -20.81
CA ASN A 238 -2.25 13.52 -22.11
C ASN A 238 -3.11 13.14 -23.33
N GLY A 239 -4.44 13.25 -23.18
CA GLY A 239 -5.41 12.92 -24.25
C GLY A 239 -5.64 11.44 -24.48
N LYS A 240 -5.07 10.56 -23.65
CA LYS A 240 -5.30 9.10 -23.66
C LYS A 240 -6.13 8.69 -22.45
N TYR A 241 -6.79 7.54 -22.58
CA TYR A 241 -7.66 6.94 -21.57
C TYR A 241 -7.02 5.66 -21.08
N TYR A 242 -6.68 5.63 -19.79
CA TYR A 242 -6.05 4.50 -19.10
C TYR A 242 -7.12 3.80 -18.27
N LEU A 243 -7.70 2.75 -18.82
CA LEU A 243 -8.71 1.93 -18.16
C LEU A 243 -8.01 0.86 -17.32
N GLN A 244 -8.02 1.05 -16.02
CA GLN A 244 -7.54 0.11 -15.00
C GLN A 244 -8.57 -1.00 -14.76
N TYR A 245 -8.09 -2.17 -14.37
CA TYR A 245 -8.90 -3.31 -13.91
C TYR A 245 -8.07 -4.16 -12.94
N ALA A 246 -8.76 -4.80 -12.00
CA ALA A 246 -8.18 -5.66 -10.99
C ALA A 246 -8.19 -7.14 -11.40
N ALA A 247 -7.12 -7.86 -11.07
CA ALA A 247 -7.00 -9.31 -11.19
C ALA A 247 -5.91 -9.84 -10.20
N PRO A 248 -5.85 -11.14 -9.88
CA PRO A 248 -6.77 -12.20 -10.28
C PRO A 248 -7.79 -12.58 -9.19
N GLY A 249 -7.67 -12.03 -7.98
CA GLY A 249 -8.60 -12.27 -6.88
C GLY A 249 -8.14 -11.61 -5.58
N THR A 250 -9.05 -10.88 -4.92
CA THR A 250 -8.75 -9.98 -3.79
C THR A 250 -8.12 -10.64 -2.56
N GLN A 251 -8.23 -11.96 -2.44
CA GLN A 251 -7.72 -12.75 -1.32
C GLN A 251 -6.25 -13.16 -1.46
N PHE A 252 -5.66 -13.03 -2.65
CA PHE A 252 -4.29 -13.48 -2.92
C PHE A 252 -3.27 -12.36 -2.78
N ASN A 253 -2.05 -12.73 -2.40
CA ASN A 253 -0.92 -11.81 -2.29
C ASN A 253 -0.60 -11.08 -3.61
N VAL A 254 -0.97 -11.69 -4.75
CA VAL A 254 -0.71 -11.19 -6.10
C VAL A 254 -1.84 -10.32 -6.68
N TYR A 255 -2.85 -9.95 -5.90
CA TYR A 255 -3.90 -9.06 -6.39
C TYR A 255 -3.33 -7.72 -6.84
N ALA A 256 -3.70 -7.28 -8.04
CA ALA A 256 -3.00 -6.25 -8.81
C ALA A 256 -3.98 -5.49 -9.71
N ASP A 257 -3.56 -4.32 -10.18
CA ASP A 257 -4.27 -3.60 -11.24
C ASP A 257 -3.45 -3.56 -12.53
N GLY A 258 -4.07 -3.96 -13.64
CA GLY A 258 -3.56 -3.81 -15.00
C GLY A 258 -4.20 -2.62 -15.70
N VAL A 259 -3.69 -2.25 -16.88
CA VAL A 259 -4.21 -1.15 -17.69
C VAL A 259 -4.35 -1.51 -19.15
N TYR A 260 -5.45 -1.06 -19.73
CA TYR A 260 -5.71 -1.00 -21.16
C TYR A 260 -5.79 0.47 -21.60
N VAL A 261 -5.05 0.85 -22.65
CA VAL A 261 -4.92 2.25 -23.12
C VAL A 261 -5.72 2.46 -24.40
N GLY A 262 -6.50 3.54 -24.47
CA GLY A 262 -7.34 3.88 -25.63
C GLY A 262 -7.35 5.37 -25.97
N ASP A 263 -7.88 5.67 -27.16
CA ASP A 263 -8.07 7.04 -27.66
C ASP A 263 -9.45 7.63 -27.31
N THR A 264 -10.38 6.79 -26.86
CA THR A 264 -11.71 7.22 -26.42
C THR A 264 -12.14 6.42 -25.18
N PRO A 265 -13.10 6.92 -24.38
CA PRO A 265 -13.67 6.16 -23.26
C PRO A 265 -14.34 4.85 -23.68
N LEU A 266 -14.72 4.68 -24.95
CA LEU A 266 -15.36 3.48 -25.50
C LEU A 266 -14.39 2.55 -26.24
N GLY A 267 -13.08 2.77 -26.11
CA GLY A 267 -12.04 2.05 -26.83
C GLY A 267 -12.00 2.34 -28.34
N PRO A 268 -11.41 1.45 -29.15
CA PRO A 268 -10.77 0.21 -28.72
C PRO A 268 -9.60 0.48 -27.76
N PHE A 269 -9.37 -0.45 -26.85
CA PHE A 269 -8.25 -0.36 -25.93
C PHE A 269 -7.17 -1.38 -26.29
N THR A 270 -5.92 -1.06 -25.94
CA THR A 270 -4.74 -1.90 -26.14
C THR A 270 -4.09 -2.21 -24.80
N TYR A 271 -3.76 -3.48 -24.55
CA TYR A 271 -3.11 -3.91 -23.32
C TYR A 271 -1.76 -3.17 -23.14
N MET A 272 -1.51 -2.64 -21.94
CA MET A 272 -0.30 -1.89 -21.64
C MET A 272 0.87 -2.86 -21.34
N LYS A 273 1.96 -2.73 -22.09
CA LYS A 273 3.06 -3.71 -22.11
C LYS A 273 3.79 -3.93 -20.78
N ASN A 274 3.73 -2.99 -19.84
CA ASN A 274 4.40 -3.10 -18.53
C ASN A 274 3.44 -3.54 -17.40
N ASN A 275 2.24 -4.01 -17.76
CA ASN A 275 1.31 -4.57 -16.80
C ASN A 275 1.95 -5.71 -15.98
N PRO A 276 1.50 -5.92 -14.74
CA PRO A 276 0.49 -5.12 -14.01
C PRO A 276 0.99 -3.71 -13.67
N MET A 277 0.14 -2.69 -13.71
CA MET A 277 0.51 -1.30 -13.40
C MET A 277 0.77 -1.09 -11.89
N SER A 278 0.01 -1.79 -11.04
CA SER A 278 0.14 -1.78 -9.59
C SER A 278 0.23 -3.22 -9.07
N PHE A 279 1.34 -3.58 -8.43
CA PHE A 279 1.61 -4.95 -8.00
C PHE A 279 2.53 -5.01 -6.78
N LYS A 280 2.09 -5.65 -5.70
CA LYS A 280 2.87 -5.86 -4.47
C LYS A 280 2.73 -7.30 -3.95
N PRO A 281 3.46 -8.26 -4.53
CA PRO A 281 3.32 -9.68 -4.22
C PRO A 281 4.07 -10.15 -2.95
N GLY A 282 4.97 -9.33 -2.41
CA GLY A 282 5.79 -9.66 -1.24
C GLY A 282 6.00 -8.50 -0.28
N GLY A 283 6.76 -8.74 0.79
CA GLY A 283 6.86 -7.88 1.97
C GLY A 283 5.82 -8.21 3.04
N PHE A 284 5.65 -7.33 4.02
CA PHE A 284 4.75 -7.47 5.16
C PHE A 284 3.28 -7.56 4.71
N THR A 285 2.76 -6.54 4.02
CA THR A 285 1.40 -6.56 3.46
C THR A 285 1.46 -6.73 1.95
N ASN A 286 0.52 -7.50 1.38
CA ASN A 286 0.56 -7.86 -0.03
C ASN A 286 -0.76 -7.54 -0.73
N GLY A 287 -0.74 -7.52 -2.05
CA GLY A 287 -1.83 -7.03 -2.89
C GLY A 287 -1.76 -5.52 -3.09
N ALA A 288 -2.21 -5.09 -4.26
CA ALA A 288 -2.33 -3.68 -4.66
C ALA A 288 -3.32 -3.54 -5.83
N GLY A 289 -4.41 -4.31 -5.80
CA GLY A 289 -5.46 -4.32 -6.83
C GLY A 289 -6.77 -3.73 -6.35
N HIS A 290 -7.73 -3.59 -7.27
CA HIS A 290 -9.04 -2.94 -7.07
C HIS A 290 -8.86 -1.59 -6.40
N GLY A 291 -8.18 -0.72 -7.13
CA GLY A 291 -7.80 0.59 -6.69
C GLY A 291 -8.26 1.71 -7.61
N ILE A 292 -7.81 2.90 -7.27
CA ILE A 292 -8.07 4.11 -8.03
C ILE A 292 -6.84 5.01 -8.01
N THR A 293 -6.60 5.67 -9.13
CA THR A 293 -5.52 6.64 -9.25
C THR A 293 -6.08 8.06 -9.12
N VAL A 294 -5.66 8.78 -8.09
CA VAL A 294 -6.03 10.18 -7.85
C VAL A 294 -4.86 11.10 -8.19
N LYS A 295 -5.15 12.24 -8.81
CA LYS A 295 -4.17 13.31 -9.03
C LYS A 295 -4.25 14.31 -7.89
N GLN A 296 -3.15 14.48 -7.17
CA GLN A 296 -3.02 15.49 -6.12
C GLN A 296 -2.96 16.91 -6.74
N THR A 297 -3.25 17.95 -5.94
CA THR A 297 -3.25 19.36 -6.36
C THR A 297 -1.88 19.85 -6.82
N ASN A 298 -0.79 19.22 -6.36
CA ASN A 298 0.58 19.47 -6.82
C ASN A 298 0.92 18.76 -8.16
N GLY A 299 0.00 17.95 -8.70
CA GLY A 299 0.17 17.20 -9.94
C GLY A 299 0.72 15.78 -9.79
N GLN A 300 1.18 15.36 -8.60
CA GLN A 300 1.59 13.98 -8.31
C GLN A 300 0.39 13.03 -8.38
N TYR A 301 0.56 11.87 -8.99
CA TYR A 301 -0.46 10.82 -8.99
C TYR A 301 -0.20 9.83 -7.85
N TRP A 302 -1.29 9.38 -7.23
CA TRP A 302 -1.29 8.38 -6.16
C TRP A 302 -2.28 7.29 -6.50
N HIS A 303 -1.85 6.05 -6.41
CA HIS A 303 -2.72 4.90 -6.52
C HIS A 303 -3.06 4.38 -5.13
N PHE A 304 -4.35 4.36 -4.82
CA PHE A 304 -4.89 3.69 -3.65
C PHE A 304 -5.38 2.32 -4.06
N GLY A 305 -5.06 1.28 -3.29
CA GLY A 305 -5.43 -0.09 -3.64
C GLY A 305 -5.76 -0.95 -2.42
N THR A 306 -6.21 -2.16 -2.72
CA THR A 306 -6.60 -3.16 -1.73
C THR A 306 -5.46 -4.14 -1.47
N MET A 307 -5.17 -4.36 -0.18
CA MET A 307 -4.18 -5.32 0.31
C MET A 307 -4.87 -6.50 1.00
N ALA A 308 -4.45 -7.71 0.67
CA ALA A 308 -4.93 -8.93 1.29
C ALA A 308 -4.33 -9.10 2.69
N LEU A 309 -5.19 -9.27 3.70
CA LEU A 309 -4.80 -9.74 5.04
C LEU A 309 -5.24 -11.19 5.23
N ALA A 310 -6.50 -11.50 4.92
CA ALA A 310 -7.06 -12.84 4.88
C ALA A 310 -6.74 -13.70 6.13
N SER A 311 -6.82 -13.10 7.33
CA SER A 311 -6.54 -13.77 8.61
C SER A 311 -7.84 -14.23 9.28
N ASN A 312 -8.70 -13.31 9.71
CA ASN A 312 -9.97 -13.63 10.36
C ASN A 312 -11.04 -14.14 9.40
N ALA A 313 -11.02 -13.67 8.16
CA ALA A 313 -11.88 -14.08 7.06
C ALA A 313 -11.16 -13.92 5.72
N GLN A 314 -11.56 -14.67 4.70
CA GLN A 314 -10.95 -14.67 3.37
C GLN A 314 -10.87 -13.28 2.72
N TRP A 315 -11.85 -12.42 3.01
CA TRP A 315 -11.94 -11.04 2.48
C TRP A 315 -11.57 -9.96 3.51
N GLU A 316 -10.85 -10.33 4.57
CA GLU A 316 -10.23 -9.36 5.45
C GLU A 316 -9.08 -8.66 4.73
N ARG A 317 -9.14 -7.33 4.65
CA ARG A 317 -8.30 -6.51 3.77
C ARG A 317 -7.93 -5.19 4.45
N ARG A 318 -6.89 -4.55 3.92
CA ARG A 318 -6.41 -3.21 4.30
C ARG A 318 -6.19 -2.38 3.04
N LEU A 319 -5.94 -1.08 3.21
CA LEU A 319 -5.67 -0.17 2.10
C LEU A 319 -4.18 0.18 2.02
N CYS A 320 -3.73 0.45 0.79
CA CYS A 320 -2.43 1.06 0.51
C CYS A 320 -2.55 2.38 -0.24
N MET A 321 -1.47 3.16 -0.18
CA MET A 321 -1.22 4.31 -1.05
C MET A 321 0.20 4.22 -1.62
N PHE A 322 0.32 4.27 -2.94
CA PHE A 322 1.59 4.27 -3.66
C PHE A 322 1.70 5.44 -4.62
N PRO A 323 2.91 6.02 -4.80
CA PRO A 323 3.12 7.03 -5.83
C PRO A 323 3.12 6.38 -7.22
N THR A 324 2.44 7.04 -8.13
CA THR A 324 2.16 6.55 -9.49
C THR A 324 2.61 7.58 -10.50
N TYR A 325 3.07 7.10 -11.65
CA TYR A 325 3.73 7.92 -12.65
C TYR A 325 3.32 7.49 -14.05
N PHE A 326 3.53 8.40 -15.00
CA PHE A 326 3.53 8.13 -16.43
C PHE A 326 4.93 8.40 -16.95
N ASP A 327 5.54 7.44 -17.64
CA ASP A 327 6.85 7.64 -18.25
C ASP A 327 6.75 8.37 -19.61
N ALA A 328 7.91 8.62 -20.23
CA ALA A 328 7.99 9.36 -21.49
C ALA A 328 7.30 8.65 -22.68
N ASP A 329 7.11 7.33 -22.60
CA ASP A 329 6.39 6.53 -23.61
C ASP A 329 4.89 6.42 -23.28
N GLY A 330 4.45 7.08 -22.21
CA GLY A 330 3.07 7.04 -21.74
C GLY A 330 2.72 5.75 -21.02
N LEU A 331 3.71 4.99 -20.52
CA LEU A 331 3.44 3.83 -19.67
C LEU A 331 3.12 4.28 -18.25
N MET A 332 1.98 3.85 -17.74
CA MET A 332 1.57 4.07 -16.36
C MET A 332 2.23 3.02 -15.46
N TYR A 333 2.74 3.42 -14.30
CA TYR A 333 3.30 2.48 -13.32
C TYR A 333 3.22 3.02 -11.90
N THR A 334 3.11 2.11 -10.94
CA THR A 334 3.11 2.40 -9.52
C THR A 334 4.38 1.86 -8.86
N ASN A 335 5.03 2.66 -8.03
CA ASN A 335 6.25 2.21 -7.33
C ASN A 335 5.91 1.57 -5.98
N THR A 336 5.90 0.23 -5.95
CA THR A 336 5.62 -0.59 -4.77
C THR A 336 6.88 -1.11 -4.03
N ALA A 337 8.09 -0.76 -4.49
CA ALA A 337 9.34 -1.19 -3.83
C ALA A 337 9.38 -0.66 -2.39
N TYR A 338 9.65 -1.55 -1.43
CA TYR A 338 9.62 -1.20 0.00
C TYR A 338 8.31 -0.46 0.36
N GLY A 339 7.20 -0.88 -0.26
CA GLY A 339 5.91 -0.18 -0.20
C GLY A 339 5.27 -0.16 1.18
N ASP A 340 5.71 -1.06 2.05
CA ASP A 340 5.34 -1.22 3.47
C ASP A 340 6.48 -0.77 4.40
N TYR A 341 7.41 0.03 3.91
CA TYR A 341 8.42 0.73 4.70
C TYR A 341 8.10 2.24 4.73
N PRO A 342 8.59 3.00 5.71
CA PRO A 342 8.37 4.43 5.81
C PRO A 342 8.75 5.22 4.54
N ARG A 343 7.82 6.09 4.13
CA ARG A 343 7.94 6.93 2.93
C ARG A 343 7.70 8.39 3.27
N PHE A 344 8.30 9.29 2.51
CA PHE A 344 7.98 10.71 2.62
C PHE A 344 6.52 10.95 2.24
N GLY A 345 5.85 11.80 3.01
CA GLY A 345 4.45 12.13 2.83
C GLY A 345 4.16 12.87 1.53
N SER A 346 2.87 12.92 1.16
CA SER A 346 2.42 13.49 -0.11
C SER A 346 2.71 14.99 -0.25
N SER A 347 2.81 15.70 0.87
CA SER A 347 3.14 17.13 0.96
C SER A 347 4.63 17.42 0.82
N HIS A 348 5.49 16.39 0.80
CA HIS A 348 6.93 16.59 0.68
C HIS A 348 7.28 17.24 -0.67
N PRO A 349 8.02 18.35 -0.72
CA PRO A 349 8.16 19.17 -1.93
C PRO A 349 8.86 18.47 -3.11
N THR A 350 9.81 17.56 -2.84
CA THR A 350 10.64 16.94 -3.90
C THR A 350 10.78 15.41 -3.84
N LYS A 351 10.23 14.76 -2.81
CA LYS A 351 10.43 13.34 -2.52
C LYS A 351 9.12 12.64 -2.15
N ALA A 352 7.96 13.24 -2.46
CA ALA A 352 6.67 12.69 -2.10
C ALA A 352 6.56 11.22 -2.53
N GLY A 353 6.27 10.34 -1.56
CA GLY A 353 6.13 8.90 -1.80
C GLY A 353 7.44 8.13 -1.93
N HIS A 354 8.61 8.78 -1.96
CA HIS A 354 9.89 8.06 -2.00
C HIS A 354 10.14 7.35 -0.66
N HIS A 355 10.80 6.19 -0.70
CA HIS A 355 11.34 5.54 0.49
C HIS A 355 12.25 6.50 1.25
N ASN A 356 12.05 6.65 2.56
CA ASN A 356 12.76 7.68 3.33
C ASN A 356 14.13 7.24 3.87
N GLY A 357 14.48 5.96 3.66
CA GLY A 357 15.74 5.36 4.07
C GLY A 357 15.67 4.60 5.39
N TRP A 358 14.58 4.69 6.16
CA TRP A 358 14.42 3.93 7.40
C TRP A 358 14.12 2.47 7.10
N MET A 359 14.84 1.60 7.78
CA MET A 359 14.79 0.15 7.67
C MET A 359 14.20 -0.47 8.93
N LEU A 360 13.79 -1.74 8.82
CA LEU A 360 13.21 -2.50 9.91
C LEU A 360 14.30 -2.99 10.87
N LEU A 361 14.27 -2.48 12.11
CA LEU A 361 15.21 -2.82 13.18
C LEU A 361 14.73 -4.02 14.02
N SER A 362 13.42 -4.24 14.10
CA SER A 362 12.83 -5.27 14.97
C SER A 362 12.78 -6.67 14.34
N TYR A 363 13.10 -6.83 13.06
CA TYR A 363 13.01 -8.13 12.39
C TYR A 363 13.78 -9.21 13.14
N LYS A 364 13.09 -10.30 13.50
CA LYS A 364 13.62 -11.41 14.31
C LYS A 364 14.23 -10.98 15.65
N GLY A 365 13.78 -9.87 16.24
CA GLY A 365 14.12 -9.53 17.61
C GLY A 365 13.66 -10.62 18.58
N ASP A 366 14.36 -10.77 19.71
CA ASP A 366 13.94 -11.68 20.76
C ASP A 366 12.80 -11.02 21.56
N VAL A 367 11.61 -11.63 21.55
CA VAL A 367 10.42 -11.04 22.18
C VAL A 367 10.04 -11.78 23.45
N THR A 368 9.83 -11.02 24.53
CA THR A 368 9.16 -11.48 25.75
C THR A 368 7.84 -10.75 25.95
N VAL A 369 6.87 -11.45 26.55
CA VAL A 369 5.51 -10.93 26.78
C VAL A 369 5.05 -11.18 28.20
N SER A 370 4.14 -10.32 28.68
CA SER A 370 3.55 -10.40 30.02
C SER A 370 2.75 -11.69 30.29
N SER A 371 1.98 -12.12 29.28
CA SER A 371 1.09 -13.28 29.31
C SER A 371 0.90 -13.80 27.88
N SER A 372 0.32 -14.98 27.70
CA SER A 372 -0.03 -15.47 26.36
C SER A 372 -1.20 -16.43 26.48
N LEU A 373 -2.36 -15.99 25.99
CA LEU A 373 -3.50 -16.86 25.81
C LEU A 373 -3.26 -17.82 24.64
N MET A 374 -2.77 -17.29 23.51
CA MET A 374 -2.49 -18.06 22.30
C MET A 374 -1.56 -17.31 21.36
N GLN A 375 -0.95 -18.07 20.44
CA GLN A 375 -0.18 -17.58 19.30
C GLN A 375 -0.64 -18.36 18.09
N ILE A 376 -1.09 -17.68 17.02
CA ILE A 376 -1.75 -18.33 15.89
C ILE A 376 -1.17 -17.81 14.58
N MET A 377 -0.96 -18.72 13.63
CA MET A 377 -0.95 -18.40 12.21
C MET A 377 -2.31 -18.78 11.62
N LYS A 378 -2.99 -17.83 10.98
CA LYS A 378 -4.30 -18.07 10.37
C LYS A 378 -4.33 -17.59 8.93
N PHE A 379 -4.54 -18.52 8.01
CA PHE A 379 -4.56 -18.28 6.58
C PHE A 379 -5.88 -18.75 5.98
N THR A 380 -6.58 -17.86 5.27
CA THR A 380 -7.95 -18.12 4.80
C THR A 380 -8.16 -17.87 3.30
N SER A 381 -7.10 -17.78 2.49
CA SER A 381 -7.24 -17.38 1.07
C SER A 381 -7.64 -18.49 0.09
N ASN A 382 -7.67 -19.77 0.49
CA ASN A 382 -7.93 -20.89 -0.43
C ASN A 382 -9.33 -21.50 -0.22
N ASP A 383 -10.31 -21.21 -1.09
CA ASP A 383 -11.57 -21.97 -1.22
C ASP A 383 -12.31 -22.30 0.10
N ASP A 384 -12.53 -21.31 0.97
CA ASP A 384 -13.10 -21.47 2.33
C ASP A 384 -12.28 -22.35 3.30
N ASP A 385 -11.12 -22.88 2.90
CA ASP A 385 -10.18 -23.60 3.76
C ASP A 385 -9.50 -22.63 4.72
N VAL A 386 -9.82 -22.77 6.00
CA VAL A 386 -9.23 -22.01 7.09
C VAL A 386 -8.11 -22.85 7.69
N LYS A 387 -6.87 -22.54 7.34
CA LYS A 387 -5.70 -23.15 7.97
C LYS A 387 -5.34 -22.38 9.23
N VAL A 388 -5.59 -23.00 10.38
CA VAL A 388 -5.18 -22.49 11.70
C VAL A 388 -4.02 -23.34 12.19
N THR A 389 -2.90 -22.69 12.49
CA THR A 389 -1.78 -23.32 13.19
C THR A 389 -1.60 -22.61 14.52
N GLU A 390 -1.91 -23.30 15.62
CA GLU A 390 -1.59 -22.82 16.96
C GLU A 390 -0.11 -23.10 17.24
N LEU A 391 0.61 -22.07 17.68
CA LEU A 391 2.02 -22.12 18.02
C LEU A 391 2.17 -22.36 19.52
N PRO A 392 3.13 -23.21 19.94
CA PRO A 392 3.29 -23.55 21.34
C PRO A 392 3.67 -22.32 22.17
N LEU A 393 3.20 -22.30 23.42
CA LEU A 393 3.73 -21.37 24.42
C LEU A 393 5.16 -21.81 24.77
N GLU A 394 6.12 -20.95 24.47
CA GLU A 394 7.53 -21.16 24.77
C GLU A 394 7.96 -20.25 25.92
N LYS A 395 8.96 -20.69 26.67
CA LYS A 395 9.63 -19.90 27.70
C LYS A 395 11.14 -19.94 27.53
N ASN A 396 11.81 -18.83 27.82
CA ASN A 396 13.26 -18.80 27.88
C ASN A 396 13.80 -19.46 29.16
N THR A 397 15.12 -19.48 29.33
CA THR A 397 15.79 -20.06 30.50
C THR A 397 15.45 -19.37 31.81
N ASP A 398 15.03 -18.10 31.75
CA ASP A 398 14.62 -17.29 32.90
C ASP A 398 13.13 -17.46 33.24
N GLY A 399 12.41 -18.28 32.47
CA GLY A 399 10.99 -18.61 32.68
C GLY A 399 10.02 -17.58 32.12
N GLU A 400 10.50 -16.59 31.36
CA GLU A 400 9.71 -15.57 30.68
C GLU A 400 9.06 -16.16 29.43
N ILE A 401 7.84 -15.73 29.13
CA ILE A 401 7.10 -16.19 27.95
C ILE A 401 7.68 -15.50 26.72
N THR A 402 8.04 -16.28 25.70
CA THR A 402 8.62 -15.76 24.46
C THR A 402 7.65 -15.86 23.29
N SER A 403 7.77 -14.92 22.36
CA SER A 403 7.06 -14.94 21.08
C SER A 403 8.03 -14.79 19.92
N LYS A 404 7.74 -15.46 18.80
CA LYS A 404 8.52 -15.32 17.56
C LYS A 404 7.73 -14.64 16.44
N ILE A 405 6.45 -14.35 16.67
CA ILE A 405 5.52 -13.88 15.63
C ILE A 405 5.30 -12.37 15.66
N LEU A 406 5.70 -11.68 16.73
CA LEU A 406 5.56 -10.22 16.84
C LEU A 406 6.63 -9.43 16.06
N THR A 407 7.56 -10.16 15.43
CA THR A 407 8.76 -9.67 14.71
C THR A 407 9.06 -10.51 13.45
N ASP A 408 8.08 -11.24 12.90
CA ASP A 408 8.28 -12.20 11.79
C ASP A 408 7.98 -11.64 10.39
N GLU A 409 7.57 -10.36 10.30
CA GLU A 409 7.12 -9.71 9.06
C GLU A 409 5.93 -10.42 8.40
N ASN A 410 5.01 -10.98 9.19
CA ASN A 410 3.81 -11.64 8.69
C ASN A 410 2.53 -11.15 9.40
N PRO A 411 1.67 -10.35 8.72
CA PRO A 411 0.45 -9.85 9.36
C PRO A 411 -0.61 -10.94 9.58
N LYS A 412 -0.39 -12.17 9.09
CA LYS A 412 -1.30 -13.32 9.23
C LYS A 412 -0.98 -14.18 10.47
N THR A 413 0.12 -13.90 11.16
CA THR A 413 0.39 -14.40 12.50
C THR A 413 -0.03 -13.36 13.54
N PHE A 414 -0.48 -13.80 14.72
CA PHE A 414 -0.82 -12.90 15.82
C PHE A 414 -0.73 -13.57 17.19
N TRP A 415 -0.33 -12.78 18.18
CA TRP A 415 -0.30 -13.14 19.59
C TRP A 415 -1.47 -12.49 20.32
N VAL A 416 -2.01 -13.19 21.32
CA VAL A 416 -3.12 -12.73 22.17
C VAL A 416 -2.72 -12.84 23.64
N ALA A 417 -2.80 -11.73 24.37
CA ALA A 417 -2.64 -11.69 25.82
C ALA A 417 -3.84 -12.29 26.56
N GLU A 418 -3.65 -12.72 27.81
CA GLU A 418 -4.74 -13.26 28.65
C GLU A 418 -5.82 -12.21 29.01
N ALA A 419 -5.50 -10.92 28.90
CA ALA A 419 -6.41 -9.82 29.22
C ALA A 419 -6.15 -8.58 28.33
N ASN A 420 -7.00 -7.58 28.47
CA ASN A 420 -6.82 -6.22 27.95
C ASN A 420 -6.78 -5.24 29.14
N ASP A 421 -5.61 -5.12 29.78
CA ASP A 421 -5.38 -4.24 30.92
C ASP A 421 -3.96 -3.66 30.93
N ASP A 422 -3.65 -2.85 31.96
CA ASP A 422 -2.38 -2.17 32.16
C ASP A 422 -1.24 -3.06 32.65
N LYS A 423 -1.47 -4.37 32.75
CA LYS A 423 -0.45 -5.37 33.09
C LYS A 423 0.14 -6.03 31.85
N GLN A 424 -0.46 -5.80 30.68
CA GLN A 424 0.01 -6.43 29.45
C GLN A 424 1.12 -5.63 28.79
N TRP A 425 2.19 -6.31 28.39
CA TRP A 425 3.33 -5.68 27.73
C TRP A 425 4.02 -6.64 26.76
N ILE A 426 4.71 -6.05 25.79
CA ILE A 426 5.61 -6.72 24.84
C ILE A 426 6.97 -6.05 24.96
N THR A 427 8.04 -6.81 25.16
CA THR A 427 9.42 -6.33 25.10
C THR A 427 10.14 -7.00 23.94
N ILE A 428 10.78 -6.21 23.09
CA ILE A 428 11.62 -6.68 21.98
C ILE A 428 13.07 -6.30 22.31
N GLU A 429 13.95 -7.30 22.35
CA GLU A 429 15.39 -7.10 22.18
C GLU A 429 15.73 -7.21 20.69
N MET A 430 16.09 -6.10 20.06
CA MET A 430 16.52 -6.10 18.67
C MET A 430 17.87 -6.82 18.54
N GLN A 431 18.09 -7.48 17.39
CA GLN A 431 19.33 -8.20 17.09
C GLN A 431 20.58 -7.33 17.30
N LYS A 432 20.46 -6.04 16.95
CA LYS A 432 21.51 -5.03 17.14
C LYS A 432 20.90 -3.69 17.58
N PRO A 433 21.66 -2.84 18.30
CA PRO A 433 21.23 -1.47 18.56
C PRO A 433 21.08 -0.68 17.24
N GLY A 434 20.11 0.24 17.22
CA GLY A 434 19.86 1.13 16.09
C GLY A 434 19.36 2.49 16.54
N ASN A 435 19.36 3.46 15.63
CA ASN A 435 18.71 4.74 15.82
C ASN A 435 17.24 4.59 15.40
N ILE A 436 16.33 4.51 16.37
CA ILE A 436 14.89 4.36 16.15
C ILE A 436 14.30 5.70 15.72
N ASN A 437 13.56 5.71 14.61
CA ASN A 437 12.88 6.89 14.07
C ASN A 437 11.35 6.78 14.14
N ALA A 438 10.80 5.57 14.03
CA ALA A 438 9.36 5.37 14.01
C ALA A 438 8.95 3.98 14.48
N PHE A 439 7.67 3.83 14.80
CA PHE A 439 7.02 2.56 15.13
C PHE A 439 5.80 2.37 14.24
N GLN A 440 5.52 1.12 13.86
CA GLN A 440 4.21 0.71 13.34
C GLN A 440 3.68 -0.43 14.21
N LEU A 441 2.48 -0.25 14.77
CA LEU A 441 1.79 -1.24 15.58
C LEU A 441 0.63 -1.82 14.76
N ASN A 442 0.70 -3.11 14.45
CA ASN A 442 -0.35 -3.78 13.69
C ASN A 442 -1.17 -4.64 14.64
N PHE A 443 -2.26 -4.07 15.17
CA PHE A 443 -3.16 -4.75 16.09
C PHE A 443 -3.97 -5.82 15.35
N HIS A 444 -4.33 -6.88 16.06
CA HIS A 444 -5.19 -7.94 15.53
C HIS A 444 -6.53 -7.93 16.25
N ASP A 445 -7.62 -8.13 15.51
CA ASP A 445 -8.95 -8.24 16.12
C ASP A 445 -9.20 -9.70 16.54
N HIS A 446 -9.20 -9.94 17.84
CA HIS A 446 -9.49 -11.25 18.43
C HIS A 446 -10.82 -11.20 19.20
N ASP A 447 -11.83 -11.91 18.70
CA ASP A 447 -13.14 -12.11 19.34
C ASP A 447 -13.73 -10.86 19.99
N SER A 448 -13.58 -9.70 19.32
CA SER A 448 -13.85 -8.40 19.94
C SER A 448 -15.32 -8.18 20.33
N GLY A 449 -16.24 -8.98 19.75
CA GLY A 449 -17.69 -8.83 19.93
C GLY A 449 -18.28 -7.61 19.22
N ILE A 450 -17.52 -6.97 18.32
CA ILE A 450 -17.93 -5.79 17.54
C ILE A 450 -18.21 -6.22 16.09
N TYR A 451 -19.34 -5.81 15.54
CA TYR A 451 -19.84 -6.32 14.24
C TYR A 451 -20.24 -5.22 13.25
N THR A 452 -20.02 -3.96 13.60
CA THR A 452 -20.33 -2.81 12.76
C THR A 452 -19.50 -1.61 13.21
N ARG A 453 -19.67 -0.46 12.55
CA ARG A 453 -19.08 0.80 12.98
C ARG A 453 -19.58 1.19 14.38
N VAL A 454 -18.66 1.38 15.31
CA VAL A 454 -18.94 1.84 16.68
C VAL A 454 -18.08 3.07 16.95
N GLU A 455 -18.67 4.11 17.54
CA GLU A 455 -17.96 5.32 17.92
C GLU A 455 -17.23 5.12 19.27
N GLY A 456 -16.10 5.80 19.46
CA GLY A 456 -15.35 5.79 20.73
C GLY A 456 -14.43 4.59 20.95
N LEU A 457 -14.17 3.78 19.91
CA LEU A 457 -13.08 2.81 19.94
C LEU A 457 -11.74 3.53 20.07
N LYS A 458 -10.80 2.93 20.82
CA LYS A 458 -9.51 3.57 21.09
C LYS A 458 -8.41 2.58 21.42
N HIS A 459 -7.19 2.99 21.08
CA HIS A 459 -5.95 2.33 21.47
C HIS A 459 -5.15 3.26 22.40
N GLN A 460 -4.90 2.80 23.62
CA GLN A 460 -4.21 3.51 24.69
C GLN A 460 -3.04 2.68 25.19
N PHE A 461 -1.85 3.26 25.20
CA PHE A 461 -0.60 2.59 25.51
C PHE A 461 0.55 3.58 25.73
N THR A 462 1.68 3.08 26.20
CA THR A 462 2.97 3.79 26.13
C THR A 462 4.01 2.92 25.43
N ILE A 463 5.02 3.56 24.83
CA ILE A 463 6.21 2.88 24.29
C ILE A 463 7.44 3.45 24.99
N GLU A 464 8.27 2.53 25.46
CA GLU A 464 9.53 2.81 26.10
C GLU A 464 10.68 2.19 25.31
N VAL A 465 11.87 2.78 25.42
CA VAL A 465 13.08 2.25 24.81
C VAL A 465 14.21 2.17 25.83
N SER A 466 15.18 1.30 25.59
CA SER A 466 16.37 1.16 26.41
C SER A 466 17.58 0.73 25.58
N GLU A 467 18.77 1.20 25.96
CA GLU A 467 20.03 0.67 25.44
C GLU A 467 20.47 -0.61 26.15
N ASP A 468 20.06 -0.82 27.41
CA ASP A 468 20.59 -1.87 28.30
C ASP A 468 19.53 -2.83 28.87
N GLY A 469 18.25 -2.62 28.58
CA GLY A 469 17.13 -3.43 29.06
C GLY A 469 16.72 -3.15 30.50
N THR A 470 17.44 -2.28 31.22
CA THR A 470 17.21 -1.98 32.65
C THR A 470 16.74 -0.54 32.88
N LYS A 471 17.27 0.43 32.12
CA LYS A 471 16.88 1.84 32.18
C LYS A 471 15.98 2.18 31.01
N TRP A 472 14.74 2.51 31.31
CA TRP A 472 13.71 2.74 30.30
C TRP A 472 13.38 4.22 30.18
N GLN A 473 13.25 4.69 28.94
CA GLN A 473 12.77 6.02 28.59
C GLN A 473 11.47 5.89 27.81
N THR A 474 10.40 6.52 28.29
CA THR A 474 9.16 6.67 27.52
C THR A 474 9.41 7.60 26.34
N VAL A 475 9.15 7.12 25.13
CA VAL A 475 9.27 7.88 23.87
C VAL A 475 7.93 8.13 23.19
N VAL A 476 6.90 7.35 23.55
CA VAL A 476 5.51 7.58 23.12
C VAL A 476 4.59 7.44 24.32
N ASP A 477 3.75 8.43 24.55
CA ASP A 477 2.66 8.38 25.52
C ASP A 477 1.32 8.60 24.80
N ARG A 478 0.54 7.53 24.65
CA ARG A 478 -0.84 7.53 24.16
C ARG A 478 -1.80 7.02 25.25
N SER A 479 -1.44 7.14 26.52
CA SER A 479 -2.25 6.64 27.65
C SER A 479 -3.66 7.24 27.70
N ASN A 480 -3.81 8.49 27.25
CA ASN A 480 -5.09 9.21 27.17
C ASN A 480 -5.57 9.41 25.72
N SER A 481 -5.08 8.60 24.77
CA SER A 481 -5.51 8.68 23.38
C SER A 481 -6.98 8.29 23.23
N GLU A 482 -7.71 9.05 22.41
CA GLU A 482 -9.10 8.73 22.02
C GLU A 482 -9.17 8.30 20.54
N LYS A 483 -8.04 7.95 19.93
CA LYS A 483 -7.97 7.51 18.52
C LYS A 483 -8.11 6.00 18.38
N ASP A 484 -8.87 5.57 17.38
CA ASP A 484 -8.87 4.20 16.88
C ASP A 484 -7.81 4.06 15.78
N THR A 485 -6.73 3.30 16.04
CA THR A 485 -5.56 3.21 15.16
C THR A 485 -5.11 1.75 15.04
N PRO A 486 -5.82 0.91 14.28
CA PRO A 486 -5.50 -0.51 14.15
C PRO A 486 -4.14 -0.79 13.50
N ASN A 487 -3.56 0.16 12.76
CA ASN A 487 -2.22 0.04 12.16
C ASN A 487 -1.33 1.23 12.56
N ALA A 488 -1.37 1.64 13.84
CA ALA A 488 -0.79 2.88 14.34
C ALA A 488 0.64 3.13 13.85
N TYR A 489 0.83 4.18 13.05
CA TYR A 489 2.16 4.67 12.65
C TYR A 489 2.55 5.89 13.48
N ILE A 490 3.73 5.84 14.09
CA ILE A 490 4.20 6.85 15.05
C ILE A 490 5.62 7.23 14.70
N VAL A 491 5.84 8.49 14.34
CA VAL A 491 7.16 9.05 14.07
C VAL A 491 7.66 9.76 15.33
N LEU A 492 8.92 9.55 15.68
CA LEU A 492 9.57 10.26 16.79
C LEU A 492 10.08 11.62 16.32
N ASP A 493 9.97 12.62 17.20
CA ASP A 493 10.49 13.97 16.94
C ASP A 493 12.00 13.96 16.67
N GLU A 494 12.73 13.07 17.35
CA GLU A 494 14.15 12.84 17.20
C GLU A 494 14.46 11.34 17.25
N ALA A 495 15.47 10.91 16.51
CA ALA A 495 15.89 9.52 16.53
C ALA A 495 16.47 9.15 17.91
N VAL A 496 16.08 8.00 18.45
CA VAL A 496 16.56 7.52 19.75
C VAL A 496 17.37 6.25 19.57
N LYS A 497 18.62 6.26 20.03
CA LYS A 497 19.47 5.07 20.02
C LYS A 497 18.99 4.10 21.10
N ALA A 498 18.66 2.87 20.71
CA ALA A 498 18.23 1.83 21.62
C ALA A 498 18.50 0.43 21.05
N LYS A 499 18.46 -0.58 21.92
CA LYS A 499 18.45 -2.00 21.56
C LYS A 499 17.13 -2.68 21.96
N TYR A 500 16.49 -2.17 23.01
CA TYR A 500 15.25 -2.70 23.55
C TYR A 500 14.10 -1.73 23.34
N VAL A 501 12.93 -2.27 23.04
CA VAL A 501 11.67 -1.52 22.94
C VAL A 501 10.60 -2.26 23.74
N ARG A 502 9.81 -1.53 24.52
CA ARG A 502 8.69 -2.08 25.29
C ARG A 502 7.39 -1.34 24.99
N TYR A 503 6.38 -2.07 24.57
CA TYR A 503 5.00 -1.61 24.48
C TYR A 503 4.28 -1.98 25.79
N ASN A 504 3.65 -1.01 26.44
CA ASN A 504 2.80 -1.23 27.61
C ASN A 504 1.34 -0.93 27.23
N ASN A 505 0.50 -1.96 27.28
CA ASN A 505 -0.93 -1.81 27.02
C ASN A 505 -1.61 -1.00 28.13
N ILE A 506 -2.69 -0.31 27.80
CA ILE A 506 -3.67 0.18 28.77
C ILE A 506 -5.06 -0.26 28.34
N LYS A 507 -5.40 -0.03 27.06
CA LYS A 507 -6.69 -0.39 26.49
C LYS A 507 -6.64 -0.49 24.98
N VAL A 508 -7.20 -1.58 24.44
CA VAL A 508 -7.56 -1.72 23.02
C VAL A 508 -9.06 -2.04 22.86
N PRO A 509 -9.63 -2.03 21.65
CA PRO A 509 -10.97 -2.57 21.40
C PRO A 509 -11.01 -4.09 21.69
N GLY A 510 -12.09 -4.57 22.32
CA GLY A 510 -12.28 -6.00 22.63
C GLY A 510 -11.82 -6.41 24.04
N ALA A 511 -11.95 -7.71 24.34
CA ALA A 511 -11.70 -8.28 25.66
C ALA A 511 -10.21 -8.58 25.94
N ASN A 512 -9.44 -8.84 24.89
CA ASN A 512 -8.03 -9.22 24.96
C ASN A 512 -7.19 -8.26 24.13
N PHE A 513 -5.96 -8.02 24.58
CA PHE A 513 -4.97 -7.35 23.75
C PHE A 513 -4.37 -8.36 22.77
N ALA A 514 -4.48 -8.09 21.46
CA ALA A 514 -3.89 -8.89 20.41
C ALA A 514 -3.12 -8.02 19.41
N MET A 515 -2.01 -8.57 18.90
CA MET A 515 -1.12 -7.88 17.97
C MET A 515 -0.52 -8.88 16.99
N SER A 516 -0.49 -8.51 15.72
CA SER A 516 0.23 -9.25 14.69
C SER A 516 1.70 -8.90 14.74
N GLU A 517 2.05 -7.62 14.74
CA GLU A 517 3.43 -7.20 14.54
C GLU A 517 3.73 -5.87 15.25
N PHE A 518 4.89 -5.79 15.89
CA PHE A 518 5.46 -4.55 16.41
C PHE A 518 6.73 -4.19 15.63
N ARG A 519 6.56 -3.35 14.62
CA ARG A 519 7.63 -2.94 13.70
C ARG A 519 8.34 -1.69 14.22
N VAL A 520 9.64 -1.79 14.40
CA VAL A 520 10.51 -0.68 14.82
C VAL A 520 11.35 -0.24 13.63
N PHE A 521 11.23 1.01 13.22
CA PHE A 521 11.91 1.55 12.04
C PHE A 521 12.98 2.56 12.42
N GLY A 522 14.06 2.57 11.66
CA GLY A 522 15.16 3.51 11.85
C GLY A 522 16.38 3.15 11.02
N LEU A 523 17.57 3.39 11.55
CA LEU A 523 18.82 2.98 10.89
C LEU A 523 19.73 2.25 11.88
N GLY A 524 20.19 1.07 11.49
CA GLY A 524 21.25 0.35 12.17
C GLY A 524 22.58 1.10 12.14
N LEU A 525 23.53 0.64 12.95
CA LEU A 525 24.81 1.32 13.18
C LEU A 525 25.97 0.75 12.36
N ASP A 526 25.73 -0.33 11.61
CA ASP A 526 26.73 -1.01 10.81
C ASP A 526 26.67 -0.58 9.32
N ALA A 527 27.53 -1.18 8.50
CA ALA A 527 27.50 -0.98 7.07
C ALA A 527 26.26 -1.64 6.42
N LYS A 528 25.84 -1.05 5.29
CA LYS A 528 24.85 -1.67 4.38
C LYS A 528 25.32 -3.06 3.94
N PRO A 529 24.39 -3.98 3.59
CA PRO A 529 24.76 -5.29 3.09
C PRO A 529 25.58 -5.18 1.80
N ALA A 530 26.45 -6.17 1.56
CA ALA A 530 27.20 -6.26 0.33
C ALA A 530 26.29 -6.43 -0.90
N ASN A 531 26.78 -6.05 -2.07
CA ASN A 531 26.05 -6.24 -3.33
C ASN A 531 25.82 -7.74 -3.58
N VAL A 532 24.63 -8.07 -4.09
CA VAL A 532 24.26 -9.45 -4.41
C VAL A 532 25.18 -10.01 -5.50
N SER A 533 25.67 -11.24 -5.29
CA SER A 533 26.50 -11.97 -6.26
C SER A 533 25.83 -13.29 -6.65
N GLY A 534 26.19 -13.80 -7.83
CA GLY A 534 25.63 -15.07 -8.33
C GLY A 534 24.13 -15.02 -8.61
N PHE A 535 23.57 -13.84 -8.91
CA PHE A 535 22.15 -13.73 -9.28
C PHE A 535 21.93 -14.40 -10.64
N GLU A 536 21.19 -15.50 -10.64
CA GLU A 536 20.80 -16.26 -11.81
C GLU A 536 19.29 -16.12 -12.04
N VAL A 537 18.92 -15.96 -13.30
CA VAL A 537 17.53 -15.86 -13.74
C VAL A 537 17.30 -16.86 -14.85
N LYS A 538 16.31 -17.74 -14.69
CA LYS A 538 15.98 -18.78 -15.65
C LYS A 538 14.51 -18.71 -16.01
N ARG A 539 14.21 -18.31 -17.25
CA ARG A 539 12.87 -18.49 -17.83
C ARG A 539 12.57 -19.98 -17.93
N GLU A 540 11.40 -20.38 -17.50
CA GLU A 540 10.99 -21.80 -17.53
C GLU A 540 10.31 -22.18 -18.85
N GLU A 541 9.94 -23.46 -18.99
CA GLU A 541 9.24 -23.98 -20.18
C GLU A 541 7.92 -23.25 -20.41
N ASP A 542 7.11 -23.09 -19.36
CA ASP A 542 6.04 -22.10 -19.39
C ASP A 542 6.69 -20.72 -19.29
N ARG A 543 6.69 -19.99 -20.41
CA ARG A 543 7.32 -18.67 -20.48
C ARG A 543 6.64 -17.65 -19.58
N ARG A 544 5.55 -17.90 -18.87
CA ARG A 544 5.05 -16.97 -17.84
C ARG A 544 5.76 -17.14 -16.49
N ASP A 545 6.58 -18.18 -16.39
CA ASP A 545 7.27 -18.61 -15.17
C ASP A 545 8.78 -18.31 -15.25
N VAL A 546 9.37 -18.00 -14.10
CA VAL A 546 10.81 -17.73 -13.96
C VAL A 546 11.31 -18.17 -12.59
N SER A 547 12.48 -18.80 -12.58
CA SER A 547 13.21 -19.17 -11.37
C SER A 547 14.38 -18.22 -11.13
N PHE A 548 14.63 -17.93 -9.85
CA PHE A 548 15.72 -17.10 -9.38
C PHE A 548 16.56 -17.84 -8.34
N SER A 549 17.87 -17.64 -8.36
CA SER A 549 18.77 -18.05 -7.29
C SER A 549 19.91 -17.03 -7.14
N TRP A 550 20.48 -16.92 -5.93
CA TRP A 550 21.65 -16.08 -5.66
C TRP A 550 22.47 -16.59 -4.48
N ASN A 551 23.68 -16.06 -4.33
CA ASN A 551 24.50 -16.34 -3.16
C ASN A 551 23.95 -15.57 -1.95
N PRO A 552 23.72 -16.23 -0.80
CA PRO A 552 23.34 -15.54 0.44
C PRO A 552 24.40 -14.50 0.84
N ILE A 553 23.92 -13.31 1.20
CA ILE A 553 24.72 -12.21 1.75
C ILE A 553 24.63 -12.24 3.28
N GLU A 554 25.77 -12.37 3.94
CA GLU A 554 25.85 -12.33 5.40
C GLU A 554 25.29 -11.00 5.94
N GLY A 555 24.41 -11.09 6.95
CA GLY A 555 23.77 -9.93 7.55
C GLY A 555 22.66 -9.27 6.71
N ALA A 556 22.28 -9.83 5.57
CA ALA A 556 21.07 -9.41 4.87
C ALA A 556 19.83 -9.97 5.58
N GLN A 557 18.82 -9.12 5.78
CA GLN A 557 17.49 -9.54 6.25
C GLN A 557 16.67 -10.13 5.11
N GLY A 558 16.85 -9.60 3.89
CA GLY A 558 16.14 -10.05 2.71
C GLY A 558 16.66 -9.43 1.42
N TYR A 559 15.92 -9.65 0.34
CA TYR A 559 16.24 -9.20 -1.00
C TYR A 559 15.01 -8.63 -1.70
N ASN A 560 15.24 -7.68 -2.61
CA ASN A 560 14.19 -7.11 -3.44
C ASN A 560 14.53 -7.36 -4.92
N ILE A 561 13.77 -8.26 -5.55
CA ILE A 561 13.90 -8.56 -6.98
C ILE A 561 13.14 -7.48 -7.75
N ARG A 562 13.81 -6.81 -8.69
CA ARG A 562 13.26 -5.74 -9.51
C ARG A 562 13.23 -6.18 -10.97
N TRP A 563 12.13 -5.91 -11.67
CA TRP A 563 12.03 -6.26 -13.09
C TRP A 563 11.19 -5.28 -13.91
N GLY A 564 11.32 -5.40 -15.23
CA GLY A 564 10.55 -4.62 -16.19
C GLY A 564 10.90 -4.97 -17.63
N ILE A 565 10.35 -4.20 -18.56
CA ILE A 565 10.42 -4.48 -20.00
C ILE A 565 11.61 -3.82 -20.71
N ALA A 566 12.40 -3.01 -20.00
CA ALA A 566 13.64 -2.37 -20.45
C ALA A 566 14.57 -2.10 -19.26
N GLU A 567 15.86 -1.87 -19.51
CA GLU A 567 16.86 -1.58 -18.45
C GLU A 567 16.49 -0.36 -17.59
N ASP A 568 15.84 0.64 -18.18
CA ASP A 568 15.39 1.87 -17.53
C ASP A 568 13.93 1.84 -17.06
N LYS A 569 13.22 0.71 -17.25
CA LYS A 569 11.79 0.54 -16.95
C LYS A 569 11.52 -0.56 -15.92
N LEU A 570 12.40 -0.70 -14.93
CA LEU A 570 12.33 -1.72 -13.86
C LEU A 570 11.32 -1.31 -12.78
N TYR A 571 10.04 -1.23 -13.16
CA TYR A 571 8.99 -0.67 -12.31
C TYR A 571 8.51 -1.63 -11.22
N GLN A 572 8.62 -2.93 -11.45
CA GLN A 572 8.08 -3.95 -10.54
C GLN A 572 9.06 -4.38 -9.44
N SER A 573 8.52 -4.91 -8.34
CA SER A 573 9.30 -5.50 -7.24
C SER A 573 8.64 -6.71 -6.59
N TRP A 574 9.48 -7.61 -6.07
CA TRP A 574 9.09 -8.67 -5.17
C TRP A 574 10.11 -8.72 -4.02
N GLN A 575 9.68 -8.30 -2.84
CA GLN A 575 10.49 -8.37 -1.61
C GLN A 575 10.34 -9.75 -0.97
N VAL A 576 11.46 -10.38 -0.65
CA VAL A 576 11.53 -11.71 -0.04
C VAL A 576 12.46 -11.69 1.17
N TYR A 577 12.12 -12.48 2.18
CA TYR A 577 12.91 -12.68 3.40
C TYR A 577 13.34 -14.15 3.50
N ASP A 578 14.41 -14.43 4.23
CA ASP A 578 14.83 -15.80 4.62
C ASP A 578 15.02 -16.81 3.47
N THR A 579 15.29 -16.33 2.26
CA THR A 579 15.52 -17.18 1.10
C THR A 579 16.63 -16.60 0.22
N ASN A 580 17.25 -17.48 -0.56
CA ASN A 580 18.17 -17.13 -1.64
C ASN A 580 17.73 -17.72 -2.99
N GLU A 581 16.47 -18.15 -3.08
CA GLU A 581 15.80 -18.61 -4.29
C GLU A 581 14.34 -18.13 -4.32
N HIS A 582 13.79 -18.01 -5.52
CA HIS A 582 12.39 -17.63 -5.70
C HIS A 582 11.83 -18.15 -7.02
N PHE A 583 10.53 -18.42 -7.07
CA PHE A 583 9.82 -18.86 -8.27
C PHE A 583 8.60 -17.97 -8.51
N MET A 584 8.56 -17.30 -9.66
CA MET A 584 7.52 -16.34 -10.03
C MET A 584 6.75 -16.82 -11.26
N ARG A 585 5.43 -16.57 -11.30
CA ARG A 585 4.49 -17.04 -12.34
C ARG A 585 3.72 -15.92 -13.05
N SER A 586 4.16 -14.68 -12.85
CA SER A 586 3.41 -13.47 -13.18
C SER A 586 3.86 -12.77 -14.46
N LEU A 587 4.76 -13.35 -15.24
CA LEU A 587 5.28 -12.69 -16.45
C LEU A 587 4.35 -12.86 -17.64
N ASP A 588 4.31 -11.86 -18.52
CA ASP A 588 3.71 -12.03 -19.85
C ASP A 588 4.56 -12.97 -20.73
N ARG A 589 3.91 -13.91 -21.41
CA ARG A 589 4.51 -15.04 -22.16
C ARG A 589 5.54 -14.58 -23.20
N ASP A 590 5.19 -13.58 -23.99
CA ASP A 590 5.94 -13.16 -25.18
C ASP A 590 6.68 -11.83 -24.98
N THR A 591 6.80 -11.38 -23.72
CA THR A 591 7.54 -10.17 -23.35
C THR A 591 8.93 -10.57 -22.87
N PRO A 592 10.02 -10.00 -23.43
CA PRO A 592 11.34 -10.11 -22.84
C PRO A 592 11.48 -9.17 -21.64
N TYR A 593 12.26 -9.58 -20.65
CA TYR A 593 12.38 -8.85 -19.38
C TYR A 593 13.82 -8.61 -18.97
N TYR A 594 13.97 -7.60 -18.12
CA TYR A 594 15.21 -7.19 -17.50
C TYR A 594 15.04 -7.34 -15.99
N PHE A 595 16.02 -7.96 -15.34
CA PHE A 595 15.99 -8.26 -13.91
C PHE A 595 17.22 -7.72 -13.20
N THR A 596 17.04 -7.27 -11.96
CA THR A 596 18.12 -6.97 -11.02
C THR A 596 17.64 -7.29 -9.60
N ILE A 597 18.57 -7.40 -8.67
CA ILE A 597 18.29 -7.68 -7.27
C ILE A 597 19.16 -6.80 -6.38
N GLU A 598 18.61 -6.40 -5.23
CA GLU A 598 19.32 -5.69 -4.17
C GLU A 598 19.09 -6.40 -2.84
N ALA A 599 20.11 -6.44 -1.99
CA ALA A 599 20.01 -6.93 -0.63
C ALA A 599 19.62 -5.78 0.30
N PHE A 600 18.93 -6.09 1.40
CA PHE A 600 18.65 -5.10 2.43
C PHE A 600 18.80 -5.68 3.84
N SER A 601 19.09 -4.80 4.79
CA SER A 601 19.11 -5.10 6.23
C SER A 601 18.68 -3.88 7.04
N GLU A 602 18.73 -3.97 8.36
CA GLU A 602 18.49 -2.84 9.27
C GLU A 602 19.44 -1.64 9.00
N ASN A 603 20.56 -1.88 8.32
CA ASN A 603 21.59 -0.88 8.03
C ASN A 603 21.41 -0.19 6.67
N GLY A 604 20.45 -0.63 5.85
CA GLY A 604 20.13 -0.03 4.56
C GLY A 604 20.05 -1.05 3.42
N ILE A 605 20.06 -0.52 2.20
CA ILE A 605 19.91 -1.27 0.94
C ILE A 605 21.24 -1.24 0.19
N SER A 606 21.68 -2.39 -0.34
CA SER A 606 22.89 -2.50 -1.18
C SER A 606 22.71 -1.75 -2.50
N GLU A 607 23.76 -1.67 -3.31
CA GLU A 607 23.54 -1.34 -4.72
C GLU A 607 22.85 -2.51 -5.43
N LYS A 608 22.17 -2.20 -6.53
CA LYS A 608 21.54 -3.19 -7.40
C LYS A 608 22.61 -4.03 -8.11
N SER A 609 22.33 -5.31 -8.29
CA SER A 609 23.14 -6.18 -9.13
C SER A 609 23.14 -5.68 -10.58
N LYS A 610 24.07 -6.21 -11.40
CA LYS A 610 24.00 -6.04 -12.84
C LYS A 610 22.61 -6.48 -13.36
N VAL A 611 22.09 -5.73 -14.32
CA VAL A 611 20.83 -6.07 -15.01
C VAL A 611 21.05 -7.30 -15.91
N ILE A 612 20.13 -8.26 -15.83
CA ILE A 612 20.12 -9.49 -16.62
C ILE A 612 18.92 -9.45 -17.56
N PHE A 613 19.19 -9.54 -18.85
CA PHE A 613 18.18 -9.71 -19.89
C PHE A 613 17.79 -11.17 -20.02
N VAL A 614 16.48 -11.45 -20.12
CA VAL A 614 15.92 -12.78 -20.30
C VAL A 614 14.82 -12.70 -21.36
N GLU A 615 14.91 -13.54 -22.38
CA GLU A 615 13.92 -13.65 -23.46
C GLU A 615 12.78 -14.61 -23.08
#